data_AF-A0A158B3R1-F1
#
_entry.id   AF-A0A158B3R1-F1
#
_cell.length_a   1.000
_cell.length_b   1.000
_cell.length_c   1.000
_cell.angle_alpha   90.00
_cell.angle_beta   90.00
_cell.angle_gamma   90.00
#
_symmetry.space_group_name_H-M   'P 1'
#
loop_
_entity.id
_entity.type
_entity.pdbx_description
1 polymer ?
#
loop_
_entity_poly.entity_id
_entity_poly.type
_entity_poly.pdbx_seq_one_letter_code
_entity_poly.pdbx_strand_id
1 'polypeptide(L)'
;MAYNKLNNPRAFPGTSNYGMSLRDYFAGQAMAADFADAAIPNDASSALLEARAQLYYRLADAMLKVRADDEALTSTNSMMGMRV
;
A
#
# COMPACT_ATOMS: atom_id res chain seq x y z
N MET A 1 31.36 -5.94 -1.25
CA MET A 1 30.20 -5.45 -2.04
C MET A 1 29.23 -4.75 -1.08
N ALA A 2 28.96 -3.46 -1.28
CA ALA A 2 28.07 -2.68 -0.42
C ALA A 2 26.61 -2.87 -0.85
N TYR A 3 25.76 -3.29 0.08
CA TYR A 3 24.33 -3.49 -0.12
C TYR A 3 23.65 -2.14 -0.39
N ASN A 4 23.26 -1.92 -1.64
CA ASN A 4 22.68 -0.68 -2.13
C ASN A 4 21.24 -0.54 -1.60
N LYS A 5 21.04 0.30 -0.59
CA LYS A 5 19.73 0.58 0.05
C LYS A 5 18.79 1.45 -0.82
N LEU A 6 19.01 1.53 -2.14
CA LEU A 6 18.23 2.37 -3.04
C LEU A 6 17.01 1.69 -3.68
N ASN A 7 16.77 0.39 -3.48
CA ASN A 7 15.66 -0.33 -4.14
C ASN A 7 14.54 -0.85 -3.22
N ASN A 8 14.45 -0.40 -1.96
CA ASN A 8 13.26 -0.66 -1.15
C ASN A 8 13.07 0.43 -0.07
N PRO A 9 12.06 1.31 -0.17
CA PRO A 9 11.86 2.37 0.81
C PRO A 9 11.40 1.82 2.16
N ARG A 10 11.71 2.58 3.21
CA ARG A 10 11.78 2.15 4.62
C ARG A 10 10.39 1.93 5.22
N ALA A 11 10.23 0.84 5.98
CA ALA A 11 8.99 0.59 6.71
C ALA A 11 8.73 1.61 7.84
N PHE A 12 9.71 2.00 8.68
CA PHE A 12 9.65 3.18 9.57
C PHE A 12 11.04 3.59 10.12
N PRO A 13 11.60 4.79 9.82
CA PRO A 13 12.75 5.40 10.52
C PRO A 13 12.28 6.30 11.69
N GLY A 14 12.94 6.22 12.85
CA GLY A 14 12.49 6.83 14.11
C GLY A 14 12.21 8.35 14.11
N THR A 15 11.35 8.74 15.06
CA THR A 15 11.05 10.08 15.65
C THR A 15 11.51 11.33 14.89
N SER A 16 11.20 11.41 13.61
CA SER A 16 10.88 12.66 12.93
C SER A 16 10.11 12.33 11.64
N ASN A 17 8.81 12.06 11.75
CA ASN A 17 7.84 12.05 10.64
C ASN A 17 8.21 11.28 9.36
N TYR A 18 8.88 10.13 9.45
CA TYR A 18 9.07 9.23 8.30
C TYR A 18 8.17 7.99 8.44
N GLY A 19 6.86 8.21 8.42
CA GLY A 19 5.87 7.13 8.43
C GLY A 19 5.88 6.34 7.11
N MET A 20 5.68 5.01 7.21
CA MET A 20 5.23 4.14 6.12
C MET A 20 4.28 4.89 5.18
N SER A 21 4.49 4.79 3.86
CA SER A 21 3.58 5.44 2.92
C SER A 21 2.16 4.85 3.09
N LEU A 22 1.11 5.61 2.80
CA LEU A 22 -0.27 5.08 2.82
C LEU A 22 -0.40 3.82 1.93
N ARG A 23 0.39 3.77 0.85
CA ARG A 23 0.49 2.60 -0.04
C ARG A 23 1.04 1.38 0.71
N ASP A 24 2.14 1.55 1.41
CA ASP A 24 2.77 0.47 2.20
C ASP A 24 1.87 0.04 3.36
N TYR A 25 1.12 0.98 3.96
CA TYR A 25 0.13 0.67 4.98
C TYR A 25 -1.00 -0.22 4.43
N PHE A 26 -1.61 0.16 3.30
CA PHE A 26 -2.67 -0.63 2.68
C PHE A 26 -2.17 -2.00 2.19
N ALA A 27 -0.98 -2.05 1.58
CA ALA A 27 -0.37 -3.31 1.17
C ALA A 27 -0.08 -4.22 2.38
N GLY A 28 0.40 -3.65 3.48
CA GLY A 28 0.62 -4.37 4.74
C GLY A 28 -0.65 -4.93 5.36
N GLN A 29 -1.75 -4.17 5.33
CA GLN A 29 -3.06 -4.64 5.80
C GLN A 29 -3.61 -5.77 4.92
N ALA A 30 -3.50 -5.64 3.60
CA ALA A 30 -3.91 -6.67 2.65
C ALA A 30 -3.14 -7.97 2.85
N MET A 31 -1.82 -7.86 3.06
CA MET A 31 -0.97 -8.99 3.38
C MET A 31 -1.36 -9.63 4.72
N ALA A 32 -1.58 -8.83 5.77
CA ALA A 32 -1.96 -9.35 7.08
C ALA A 32 -3.29 -10.13 7.04
N ALA A 33 -4.27 -9.67 6.25
CA ALA A 33 -5.52 -10.38 6.04
C ALA A 33 -5.32 -11.69 5.25
N ASP A 34 -4.55 -11.67 4.17
CA ASP A 34 -4.28 -12.87 3.36
C ASP A 34 -3.51 -13.93 4.14
N PHE A 35 -2.56 -13.55 4.99
CA PHE A 35 -1.84 -14.47 5.87
C PHE A 35 -2.69 -15.02 7.03
N ALA A 36 -3.75 -14.31 7.44
CA ALA A 36 -4.68 -14.80 8.45
C ALA A 36 -5.59 -15.92 7.91
N ASP A 37 -5.89 -15.90 6.61
CA ASP A 37 -6.76 -16.88 5.94
C ASP A 37 -5.96 -18.00 5.24
N ALA A 38 -4.83 -17.65 4.61
CA ALA A 38 -4.00 -18.57 3.85
C ALA A 38 -2.60 -18.69 4.45
N ALA A 39 -2.24 -19.90 4.88
CA ALA A 39 -0.87 -20.21 5.28
C ALA A 39 0.03 -20.26 4.04
N ILE A 40 0.96 -19.32 3.91
CA ILE A 40 2.05 -19.43 2.94
C ILE A 40 3.06 -20.46 3.47
N PRO A 41 3.35 -21.54 2.72
CA PRO A 41 4.31 -22.55 3.15
C PRO A 41 5.72 -21.96 3.35
N ASN A 42 6.49 -22.53 4.29
CA ASN A 42 7.87 -22.09 4.54
C ASN A 42 8.81 -22.34 3.34
N ASP A 43 8.46 -23.30 2.48
CA ASP A 43 9.15 -23.64 1.23
C ASP A 43 8.53 -22.98 0.00
N ALA A 44 7.70 -21.94 0.20
CA ALA A 44 7.14 -21.16 -0.89
C ALA A 44 8.24 -20.63 -1.81
N SER A 45 8.03 -20.79 -3.12
CA SER A 45 8.96 -20.29 -4.13
C SER A 45 9.02 -18.76 -4.11
N SER A 46 10.19 -18.21 -4.48
CA SER A 46 10.36 -16.75 -4.61
C SER A 46 9.33 -16.14 -5.56
N ALA A 47 8.98 -16.85 -6.65
CA ALA A 47 7.98 -16.42 -7.61
C ALA A 47 6.58 -16.25 -6.98
N LEU A 48 6.19 -17.14 -6.06
CA LEU A 48 4.91 -17.03 -5.34
C LEU A 48 4.91 -15.79 -4.42
N LEU A 49 6.01 -15.57 -3.71
CA LEU A 49 6.17 -14.43 -2.80
C LEU A 49 6.14 -13.09 -3.56
N GLU A 50 6.84 -13.03 -4.69
CA GLU A 50 6.85 -11.85 -5.58
C GLU A 50 5.45 -11.57 -6.16
N ALA A 51 4.73 -12.60 -6.60
CA ALA A 51 3.37 -12.46 -7.12
C ALA A 51 2.40 -11.95 -6.05
N ARG A 52 2.49 -12.44 -4.81
CA ARG A 52 1.68 -11.97 -3.68
C ARG A 52 2.01 -10.52 -3.32
N ALA A 53 3.29 -10.17 -3.24
CA ALA A 53 3.70 -8.78 -2.99
C ALA A 53 3.14 -7.83 -4.07
N GLN A 54 3.25 -8.20 -5.35
CA GLN A 54 2.67 -7.42 -6.45
C GLN A 54 1.15 -7.27 -6.32
N LEU A 55 0.44 -8.33 -5.91
CA LEU A 55 -0.99 -8.27 -5.67
C LEU A 55 -1.35 -7.25 -4.59
N TYR A 56 -0.68 -7.27 -3.44
CA TYR A 56 -0.98 -6.34 -2.34
C TYR A 56 -0.70 -4.88 -2.72
N TYR A 57 0.39 -4.63 -3.43
CA TYR A 57 0.69 -3.27 -3.90
C TYR A 57 -0.31 -2.77 -4.94
N ARG A 58 -0.81 -3.65 -5.82
CA ARG A 58 -1.88 -3.28 -6.77
C ARG A 58 -3.20 -2.98 -6.07
N LEU A 59 -3.51 -3.71 -4.99
CA LEU A 59 -4.67 -3.41 -4.17
C LEU A 59 -4.53 -2.05 -3.48
N ALA A 60 -3.36 -1.78 -2.91
CA ALA A 60 -3.05 -0.47 -2.31
C ALA A 60 -3.19 0.67 -3.34
N ASP A 61 -2.70 0.47 -4.57
CA ASP A 61 -2.83 1.45 -5.65
C ASP A 61 -4.30 1.69 -6.04
N ALA A 62 -5.12 0.64 -6.06
CA ALA A 62 -6.56 0.76 -6.31
C ALA A 62 -7.26 1.55 -5.20
N MET A 63 -6.94 1.29 -3.94
CA MET A 63 -7.49 2.04 -2.79
C MET A 63 -7.12 3.52 -2.83
N LEU A 64 -5.85 3.83 -3.17
CA LEU A 64 -5.39 5.21 -3.32
C LEU A 64 -6.08 5.91 -4.48
N LYS A 65 -6.31 5.21 -5.61
CA LYS A 65 -7.04 5.77 -6.74
C LYS A 65 -8.48 6.12 -6.37
N VAL A 66 -9.21 5.20 -5.74
CA VAL A 66 -10.60 5.45 -5.29
C VAL A 66 -10.64 6.68 -4.37
N ARG A 67 -9.68 6.78 -3.45
CA ARG A 67 -9.58 7.92 -2.54
C ARG A 67 -9.30 9.24 -3.27
N ALA A 68 -8.42 9.23 -4.28
CA ALA A 68 -8.14 10.42 -5.09
C ALA A 68 -9.36 10.84 -5.92
N ASP A 69 -10.10 9.87 -6.46
CA ASP A 69 -11.34 10.12 -7.21
C ASP A 69 -12.43 10.72 -6.30
N ASP A 70 -12.60 10.20 -5.08
CA ASP A 70 -13.51 10.75 -4.07
C ASP A 70 -13.12 12.17 -3.63
N GLU A 71 -11.83 12.44 -3.43
CA GLU A 71 -11.33 13.77 -3.10
C GLU A 71 -11.56 14.76 -4.25
N ALA A 72 -11.39 14.32 -5.50
CA ALA A 72 -11.66 15.12 -6.69
C ALA A 72 -13.16 15.45 -6.81
N LEU A 73 -14.05 14.48 -6.57
CA LEU A 73 -15.50 14.68 -6.56
C LEU A 73 -15.94 15.62 -5.43
N THR A 74 -15.38 15.46 -4.23
CA THR A 74 -15.68 16.32 -3.08
C THR A 74 -15.18 17.76 -3.29
N SER A 75 -13.99 17.91 -3.87
CA SER A 75 -13.42 19.21 -4.22
C SER A 75 -14.25 19.90 -5.31
N THR A 76 -14.72 19.15 -6.31
CA THR A 76 -15.58 19.65 -7.38
C THR A 76 -16.94 20.10 -6.84
N ASN A 77 -17.55 19.33 -5.93
CA ASN A 77 -18.80 19.71 -5.26
C ASN A 77 -18.64 20.95 -4.37
N SER A 78 -17.50 21.09 -3.67
CA SER A 78 -17.17 22.31 -2.93
C SER A 78 -16.96 23.52 -3.84
N MET A 79 -16.31 23.35 -5.00
CA MET A 79 -16.09 24.44 -5.96
C MET A 79 -17.38 24.84 -6.71
N MET A 80 -18.31 23.90 -6.94
CA MET A 80 -19.61 24.18 -7.55
C MET A 80 -20.68 24.65 -6.55
N GLY A 81 -20.36 24.81 -5.27
CA GLY A 81 -21.28 25.38 -4.28
C GLY A 81 -22.52 24.54 -3.99
N MET A 82 -22.57 23.28 -4.44
CA MET A 82 -23.64 22.34 -4.12
C MET A 82 -23.39 21.77 -2.72
N ARG A 83 -23.89 22.50 -1.71
CA ARG A 83 -24.06 21.96 -0.36
C ARG A 83 -25.23 20.96 -0.39
N VAL A 84 -24.96 19.73 0.05
CA VAL A 84 -26.02 18.78 0.44
C VAL A 84 -26.74 19.33 1.67
#